data_AF-A0A851H179-F1
#
_entry.id   AF-A0A851H179-F1
#
_cell.length_a   1.000
_cell.length_b   1.000
_cell.length_c   1.000
_cell.angle_alpha   90.00
_cell.angle_beta   90.00
_cell.angle_gamma   90.00
#
_symmetry.space_group_name_H-M   'P 1'
#
loop_
_entity.id
_entity.type
_entity.pdbx_description
1 polymer ?
#
loop_
_entity_poly.entity_id
_entity_poly.type
_entity_poly.pdbx_seq_one_letter_code
_entity_poly.pdbx_strand_id
1 'polypeptide(L)'
;MLSPKDIEAIKNAFEGITKDPFYYNIDFYISILIGLLGLWFSIRSFKEARKAKEAANNASRSVKRQSFIIEILELSRKCNIQNDIDYAEVSKRYTDISSKISFISAYYNDDNSNTDVKLIIREIQGTLEKIRSILNDSNPIMLPQQANIPNQMYFSIEPHFSIIAGHLGSLNGLLESSISHH
;
A
#
# COMPACT_ATOMS: atom_id res chain seq x y z
N MET A 1 -57.35 -20.65 27.58
CA MET A 1 -58.01 -19.72 28.52
C MET A 1 -57.25 -19.79 29.82
N LEU A 2 -56.65 -18.68 30.28
CA LEU A 2 -55.98 -18.62 31.59
C LEU A 2 -57.02 -18.81 32.71
N SER A 3 -56.68 -19.61 33.72
CA SER A 3 -57.55 -19.82 34.88
C SER A 3 -57.64 -18.53 35.72
N PRO A 4 -58.76 -18.24 36.38
CA PRO A 4 -58.87 -17.10 37.29
C PRO A 4 -57.76 -17.05 38.35
N LYS A 5 -57.26 -18.22 38.78
CA LYS A 5 -56.14 -18.36 39.71
C LYS A 5 -54.79 -17.93 39.10
N ASP A 6 -54.61 -18.15 37.80
CA ASP A 6 -53.39 -17.73 37.09
C ASP A 6 -53.35 -16.20 36.97
N ILE A 7 -54.52 -15.58 36.74
CA ILE A 7 -54.67 -14.12 36.65
C ILE A 7 -54.38 -13.48 38.02
N GLU A 8 -54.82 -14.10 39.10
CA GLU A 8 -54.58 -13.63 40.48
C GLU A 8 -53.10 -13.82 40.90
N ALA A 9 -52.48 -14.94 40.52
CA ALA A 9 -51.05 -15.17 40.74
C ALA A 9 -50.17 -14.17 39.96
N ILE A 10 -50.53 -13.85 38.71
CA ILE A 10 -49.84 -12.84 37.90
C ILE A 10 -49.99 -11.44 38.50
N LYS A 11 -51.20 -11.07 38.98
CA LYS A 11 -51.42 -9.80 39.67
C LYS A 11 -50.58 -9.67 40.95
N ASN A 12 -50.59 -10.70 41.80
CA ASN A 12 -49.82 -10.69 43.04
C ASN A 12 -48.30 -10.65 42.79
N ALA A 13 -47.81 -11.30 41.72
CA ALA A 13 -46.42 -11.20 41.31
C ALA A 13 -46.04 -9.79 40.80
N PHE A 14 -46.93 -9.13 40.04
CA PHE A 14 -46.73 -7.76 39.57
C PHE A 14 -46.78 -6.73 40.71
N GLU A 15 -47.70 -6.90 41.67
CA GLU A 15 -47.78 -6.05 42.86
C GLU A 15 -46.57 -6.21 43.79
N GLY A 16 -45.97 -7.41 43.87
CA GLY A 16 -44.73 -7.64 44.62
C GLY A 16 -43.50 -6.94 44.05
N ILE A 17 -43.44 -6.77 42.71
CA ILE A 17 -42.33 -6.09 42.01
C ILE A 17 -42.43 -4.56 42.11
N THR A 18 -43.61 -4.02 42.44
CA THR A 18 -43.91 -2.58 42.39
C THR A 18 -44.00 -1.90 43.75
N LYS A 19 -43.91 -2.64 44.86
CA LYS A 19 -44.11 -2.08 46.22
C LYS A 19 -43.01 -1.14 46.69
N ASP A 20 -41.75 -1.46 46.39
CA ASP A 20 -40.63 -0.56 46.65
C ASP A 20 -40.04 -0.09 45.33
N PRO A 21 -39.91 1.23 45.10
CA PRO A 21 -39.32 1.70 43.88
C PRO A 21 -37.88 1.20 43.78
N PHE A 22 -37.51 0.58 42.65
CA PHE A 22 -36.19 -0.02 42.44
C PHE A 22 -35.00 0.91 42.71
N TYR A 23 -35.22 2.22 42.68
CA TYR A 23 -34.23 3.26 42.98
C TYR A 23 -33.95 3.46 44.48
N TYR A 24 -34.68 2.81 45.40
CA TYR A 24 -34.37 2.86 46.84
C TYR A 24 -33.27 1.89 47.26
N ASN A 25 -32.97 0.87 46.45
CA ASN A 25 -31.92 -0.11 46.76
C ASN A 25 -30.54 0.48 46.45
N ILE A 26 -29.60 0.39 47.40
CA ILE A 26 -28.20 0.83 47.21
C ILE A 26 -27.56 0.13 46.00
N ASP A 27 -27.92 -1.13 45.76
CA ASP A 27 -27.45 -1.92 44.61
C ASP A 27 -27.78 -1.28 43.26
N PHE A 28 -28.89 -0.55 43.15
CA PHE A 28 -29.25 0.18 41.93
C PHE A 28 -28.23 1.27 41.62
N TYR A 29 -27.83 2.07 42.60
CA TYR A 29 -26.82 3.11 42.42
C TYR A 29 -25.43 2.53 42.12
N ILE A 30 -25.06 1.42 42.76
CA ILE A 30 -23.81 0.70 42.47
C ILE A 30 -23.83 0.22 41.01
N SER A 31 -24.94 -0.35 40.54
CA SER A 31 -25.07 -0.84 39.16
C SER A 31 -24.96 0.30 38.14
N ILE A 32 -25.55 1.47 38.42
CA ILE A 32 -25.41 2.66 37.56
C ILE A 32 -23.96 3.14 37.53
N LEU A 33 -23.30 3.22 38.69
CA LEU A 33 -21.91 3.65 38.78
C LEU A 33 -20.99 2.71 37.96
N ILE A 34 -21.15 1.40 38.13
CA ILE A 34 -20.39 0.39 37.36
C ILE A 34 -20.70 0.52 35.85
N GLY A 35 -21.96 0.73 35.48
CA GLY A 35 -22.37 0.93 34.09
C GLY A 35 -21.74 2.18 33.46
N LEU A 36 -21.71 3.31 34.19
CA LEU A 36 -21.07 4.55 33.75
C LEU A 36 -19.55 4.39 33.63
N LEU A 37 -18.90 3.70 34.57
CA LEU A 37 -17.48 3.38 34.48
C LEU A 37 -17.18 2.49 33.27
N GLY A 38 -18.00 1.46 33.05
CA GLY A 38 -17.89 0.57 31.88
C GLY A 38 -18.04 1.33 30.56
N LEU A 39 -19.01 2.24 30.47
CA LEU A 39 -19.20 3.10 29.30
C LEU A 39 -17.99 4.02 29.07
N TRP A 40 -17.47 4.62 30.15
CA TRP A 40 -16.28 5.48 30.08
C TRP A 40 -15.05 4.72 29.57
N PHE A 41 -14.79 3.52 30.12
CA PHE A 41 -13.70 2.66 29.66
C PHE A 41 -13.88 2.21 28.21
N SER A 42 -15.11 1.90 27.78
CA SER A 42 -15.44 1.52 26.40
C SER A 42 -15.16 2.65 25.41
N ILE A 43 -15.56 3.89 25.73
CA ILE A 43 -15.27 5.05 24.88
C ILE A 43 -13.77 5.30 24.77
N ARG A 44 -13.03 5.15 25.89
CA ARG A 44 -11.59 5.33 25.92
C ARG A 44 -10.87 4.27 25.09
N SER A 45 -11.22 2.99 25.26
CA SER A 45 -10.61 1.89 24.51
C SER A 45 -10.87 2.01 23.01
N PHE A 46 -12.06 2.49 22.61
CA PHE A 46 -12.37 2.72 21.21
C PHE A 46 -11.50 3.83 20.58
N LYS A 47 -11.23 4.91 21.33
CA LYS A 47 -10.31 5.98 20.89
C LYS A 47 -8.87 5.49 20.78
N GLU A 48 -8.40 4.73 21.78
CA GLU A 48 -7.05 4.15 21.77
C GLU A 48 -6.90 3.14 20.63
N ALA A 49 -7.90 2.30 20.38
CA ALA A 49 -7.91 1.35 19.26
C ALA A 49 -7.86 2.05 17.89
N ARG A 50 -8.59 3.17 17.71
CA ARG A 50 -8.49 3.97 16.48
C ARG A 50 -7.10 4.53 16.26
N LYS A 51 -6.50 5.12 17.31
CA LYS A 51 -5.12 5.64 17.23
C LYS A 51 -4.12 4.54 16.91
N ALA A 52 -4.25 3.38 17.54
CA ALA A 52 -3.41 2.22 17.25
C ALA A 52 -3.55 1.75 15.80
N LYS A 53 -4.78 1.73 15.26
CA LYS A 53 -5.04 1.38 13.86
C LYS A 53 -4.43 2.39 12.88
N GLU A 54 -4.54 3.68 13.15
CA GLU A 54 -3.92 4.73 12.33
C GLU A 54 -2.40 4.64 12.37
N ALA A 55 -1.80 4.45 13.55
CA ALA A 55 -0.37 4.25 13.70
C ALA A 55 0.11 3.00 12.95
N ALA A 56 -0.62 1.89 13.05
CA ALA A 56 -0.31 0.65 12.32
C ALA A 56 -0.40 0.84 10.80
N ASN A 57 -1.41 1.56 10.31
CA ASN A 57 -1.54 1.87 8.88
C ASN A 57 -0.38 2.75 8.38
N ASN A 58 0.02 3.76 9.14
CA ASN A 58 1.16 4.62 8.81
C ASN A 58 2.47 3.84 8.81
N ALA A 59 2.68 2.97 9.80
CA ALA A 59 3.84 2.07 9.85
C ALA A 59 3.86 1.12 8.65
N SER A 60 2.72 0.51 8.30
CA SER A 60 2.61 -0.37 7.14
C SER A 60 2.95 0.35 5.82
N ARG A 61 2.51 1.60 5.66
CA ARG A 61 2.85 2.42 4.49
C ARG A 61 4.35 2.74 4.45
N SER A 62 4.95 3.05 5.59
CA SER A 62 6.39 3.32 5.70
C SER A 62 7.23 2.09 5.32
N VAL A 63 6.90 0.91 5.86
CA VAL A 63 7.57 -0.35 5.49
C VAL A 63 7.45 -0.62 3.99
N LYS A 64 6.27 -0.39 3.41
CA LYS A 64 6.08 -0.58 1.97
C LYS A 64 6.93 0.38 1.13
N ARG A 65 7.07 1.64 1.55
CA ARG A 65 7.98 2.61 0.90
C ARG A 65 9.43 2.16 0.97
N GLN A 66 9.88 1.65 2.13
CA GLN A 66 11.24 1.11 2.28
C GLN A 66 11.48 -0.09 1.34
N SER A 67 10.49 -0.98 1.18
CA SER A 67 10.59 -2.06 0.20
C SER A 67 10.78 -1.53 -1.22
N PHE A 68 10.04 -0.47 -1.60
CA PHE A 68 10.22 0.15 -2.92
C PHE A 68 11.59 0.81 -3.10
N ILE A 69 12.13 1.46 -2.08
CA ILE A 69 13.49 2.02 -2.11
C ILE A 69 14.51 0.92 -2.45
N ILE A 70 14.42 -0.23 -1.78
CA ILE A 70 15.30 -1.37 -2.03
C ILE A 70 15.14 -1.86 -3.48
N GLU A 71 13.90 -2.00 -3.95
CA GLU A 71 13.61 -2.41 -5.32
C GLU A 71 14.18 -1.41 -6.35
N ILE A 72 14.03 -0.10 -6.12
CA ILE A 72 14.54 0.96 -6.99
C ILE A 72 16.07 0.92 -7.07
N LEU A 73 16.76 0.70 -5.95
CA LEU A 73 18.21 0.53 -5.93
C LEU A 73 18.65 -0.71 -6.74
N GLU A 74 17.91 -1.81 -6.66
CA GLU A 74 18.16 -2.99 -7.49
C GLU A 74 17.92 -2.69 -8.97
N LEU A 75 16.83 -1.99 -9.32
CA LEU A 75 16.54 -1.57 -10.69
C LEU A 75 17.64 -0.66 -11.26
N SER A 76 18.12 0.29 -10.47
CA SER A 76 19.20 1.19 -10.87
C SER A 76 20.47 0.42 -11.24
N ARG A 77 20.80 -0.64 -10.47
CA ARG A 77 21.92 -1.54 -10.81
C ARG A 77 21.68 -2.31 -12.11
N LYS A 78 20.43 -2.72 -12.39
CA LYS A 78 20.07 -3.39 -13.65
C LYS A 78 20.13 -2.47 -14.87
N CYS A 79 20.04 -1.16 -14.69
CA CYS A 79 20.25 -0.19 -15.77
C CYS A 79 21.73 -0.04 -16.15
N ASN A 80 22.66 -0.46 -15.29
CA ASN A 80 24.07 -0.51 -15.66
C ASN A 80 24.32 -1.73 -16.58
N ILE A 81 24.62 -1.47 -17.85
CA ILE A 81 24.82 -2.49 -18.88
C ILE A 81 26.27 -2.48 -19.39
N GLN A 82 26.75 -3.62 -19.85
CA GLN A 82 28.10 -3.79 -20.41
C GLN A 82 28.07 -3.74 -21.94
N ASN A 83 29.22 -3.43 -22.55
CA ASN A 83 29.33 -3.22 -23.98
C ASN A 83 28.95 -4.46 -24.82
N ASP A 84 29.10 -5.65 -24.25
CA ASP A 84 28.84 -6.95 -24.87
C ASP A 84 27.40 -7.47 -24.65
N ILE A 85 26.50 -6.61 -24.17
CA ILE A 85 25.11 -6.99 -23.89
C ILE A 85 24.37 -7.43 -25.16
N ASP A 86 23.70 -8.59 -25.07
CA ASP A 86 22.93 -9.15 -26.16
C ASP A 86 21.43 -8.78 -26.08
N TYR A 87 20.71 -9.11 -27.15
CA TYR A 87 19.27 -8.88 -27.23
C TYR A 87 18.48 -9.56 -26.11
N ALA A 88 18.81 -10.81 -25.78
CA ALA A 88 18.08 -11.60 -24.80
C ALA A 88 18.23 -11.03 -23.40
N GLU A 89 19.42 -10.56 -23.07
CA GLU A 89 19.72 -9.90 -21.80
C GLU A 89 19.01 -8.55 -21.69
N VAL A 90 19.04 -7.70 -22.74
CA VAL A 90 18.29 -6.45 -22.71
C VAL A 90 16.79 -6.72 -22.58
N SER A 91 16.25 -7.68 -23.33
CA SER A 91 14.83 -8.06 -23.27
C SER A 91 14.44 -8.49 -21.85
N LYS A 92 15.24 -9.35 -21.21
CA LYS A 92 15.03 -9.77 -19.82
C LYS A 92 15.08 -8.58 -18.85
N ARG A 93 16.10 -7.72 -18.96
CA ARG A 93 16.23 -6.52 -18.10
C ARG A 93 15.05 -5.58 -18.29
N TYR A 94 14.62 -5.35 -19.54
CA TYR A 94 13.43 -4.57 -19.86
C TYR A 94 12.17 -5.13 -19.17
N THR A 95 11.91 -6.44 -19.30
CA THR A 95 10.74 -7.07 -18.69
C THR A 95 10.76 -6.95 -17.16
N ASP A 96 11.91 -7.19 -16.54
CA ASP A 96 12.09 -7.05 -15.09
C ASP A 96 11.82 -5.62 -14.61
N ILE A 97 12.44 -4.62 -15.27
CA ILE A 97 12.28 -3.20 -14.92
C ILE A 97 10.83 -2.77 -15.15
N SER A 98 10.25 -3.10 -16.30
CA SER A 98 8.89 -2.71 -16.66
C SER A 98 7.84 -3.29 -15.71
N SER A 99 7.99 -4.55 -15.30
CA SER A 99 7.07 -5.20 -14.36
C SER A 99 7.13 -4.54 -12.98
N LYS A 100 8.34 -4.28 -12.46
CA LYS A 100 8.53 -3.62 -11.15
C LYS A 100 8.03 -2.17 -11.16
N ILE A 101 8.32 -1.41 -12.21
CA ILE A 101 7.80 -0.03 -12.36
C ILE A 101 6.28 -0.02 -12.44
N SER A 102 5.67 -0.98 -13.13
CA SER A 102 4.21 -1.09 -13.20
C SER A 102 3.60 -1.38 -11.83
N PHE A 103 4.23 -2.24 -11.02
CA PHE A 103 3.80 -2.51 -9.65
C PHE A 103 3.90 -1.27 -8.75
N ILE A 104 5.03 -0.55 -8.82
CA ILE A 104 5.21 0.72 -8.08
C ILE A 104 4.16 1.75 -8.54
N SER A 105 3.92 1.86 -9.84
CA SER A 105 2.90 2.75 -10.43
C SER A 105 1.51 2.45 -9.89
N ALA A 106 1.11 1.17 -9.84
CA ALA A 106 -0.18 0.76 -9.31
C ALA A 106 -0.36 1.18 -7.83
N TYR A 107 0.68 1.05 -7.00
CA TYR A 107 0.62 1.46 -5.59
C TYR A 107 0.39 2.97 -5.44
N TYR A 108 1.02 3.79 -6.28
CA TYR A 108 0.90 5.24 -6.20
C TYR A 108 -0.31 5.80 -6.95
N ASN A 109 -1.00 5.01 -7.77
CA ASN A 109 -2.11 5.49 -8.59
C ASN A 109 -3.26 6.08 -7.75
N ASP A 110 -3.59 5.42 -6.64
CA ASP A 110 -4.70 5.81 -5.75
C ASP A 110 -4.37 7.02 -4.85
N ASP A 111 -3.09 7.34 -4.68
CA ASP A 111 -2.66 8.42 -3.79
C ASP A 111 -2.49 9.74 -4.55
N ASN A 112 -3.49 10.62 -4.48
CA ASN A 112 -3.49 11.90 -5.18
C ASN A 112 -2.46 12.90 -4.66
N SER A 113 -1.86 12.68 -3.48
CA SER A 113 -0.87 13.62 -2.93
C SER A 113 0.53 13.47 -3.53
N ASN A 114 0.83 12.36 -4.23
CA ASN A 114 2.19 12.04 -4.70
C ASN A 114 2.39 12.39 -6.18
N THR A 115 2.07 13.63 -6.57
CA THR A 115 2.15 14.10 -7.96
C THR A 115 3.55 13.96 -8.56
N ASP A 116 4.59 14.30 -7.81
CA ASP A 116 5.98 14.25 -8.28
C ASP A 116 6.45 12.81 -8.54
N VAL A 117 6.09 11.89 -7.64
CA VAL A 117 6.34 10.44 -7.80
C VAL A 117 5.66 9.92 -9.07
N LYS A 118 4.38 10.29 -9.28
CA LYS A 118 3.62 9.91 -10.48
C LYS A 118 4.26 10.44 -11.75
N LEU A 119 4.78 11.67 -11.73
CA LEU A 119 5.45 12.28 -12.87
C LEU A 119 6.72 11.50 -13.24
N ILE A 120 7.60 11.22 -12.27
CA ILE A 120 8.82 10.45 -12.52
C ILE A 120 8.51 9.04 -13.03
N ILE A 121 7.50 8.37 -12.46
CA ILE A 121 7.06 7.04 -12.94
C ILE A 121 6.63 7.11 -14.41
N ARG A 122 5.89 8.15 -14.82
CA ARG A 122 5.51 8.34 -16.23
C ARG A 122 6.71 8.58 -17.13
N GLU A 123 7.72 9.33 -16.68
CA GLU A 123 8.96 9.53 -17.43
C GLU A 123 9.73 8.22 -17.64
N ILE A 124 9.81 7.38 -16.60
CA ILE A 124 10.40 6.04 -16.68
C ILE A 124 9.61 5.18 -17.68
N GLN A 125 8.28 5.15 -17.58
CA GLN A 125 7.41 4.41 -18.50
C GLN A 125 7.58 4.89 -19.95
N GLY A 126 7.64 6.19 -20.19
CA GLY A 126 7.89 6.76 -21.52
C GLY A 126 9.25 6.35 -22.08
N THR A 127 10.26 6.22 -21.24
CA THR A 127 11.59 5.74 -21.65
C THR A 127 11.61 4.23 -21.90
N LEU A 128 10.85 3.45 -21.10
CA LEU A 128 10.67 2.01 -21.33
C LEU A 128 9.98 1.71 -22.66
N GLU A 129 8.99 2.50 -23.08
CA GLU A 129 8.37 2.32 -24.41
C GLU A 129 9.35 2.58 -25.56
N LYS A 130 10.32 3.49 -25.39
CA LYS A 130 11.40 3.69 -26.37
C LYS A 130 12.31 2.46 -26.46
N ILE A 131 12.70 1.89 -25.31
CA ILE A 131 13.47 0.64 -25.24
C ILE A 131 12.70 -0.50 -25.92
N ARG A 132 11.39 -0.60 -25.66
CA ARG A 132 10.51 -1.58 -26.30
C ARG A 132 10.50 -1.44 -27.81
N SER A 133 10.41 -0.21 -28.34
CA SER A 133 10.49 0.03 -29.79
C SER A 133 11.81 -0.46 -30.36
N ILE A 134 12.94 -0.12 -29.72
CA ILE A 134 14.28 -0.55 -30.16
C ILE A 134 14.40 -2.08 -30.14
N LEU A 135 13.87 -2.75 -29.10
CA LEU A 135 13.82 -4.21 -29.02
C LEU A 135 12.93 -4.85 -30.09
N ASN A 136 11.87 -4.18 -30.53
CA ASN A 136 11.06 -4.68 -31.64
C ASN A 136 11.82 -4.54 -32.96
N ASP A 137 12.47 -3.40 -33.17
CA ASP A 137 13.22 -3.08 -34.39
C ASP A 137 14.52 -3.88 -34.51
N SER A 138 15.09 -4.33 -33.39
CA SER A 138 16.34 -5.11 -33.35
C SER A 138 16.11 -6.60 -33.14
N ASN A 139 14.88 -7.09 -33.36
CA ASN A 139 14.54 -8.49 -33.09
C ASN A 139 15.25 -9.43 -34.10
N PRO A 140 16.17 -10.30 -33.64
CA PRO A 140 16.97 -11.14 -34.52
C PRO A 140 16.14 -12.20 -35.27
N ILE A 141 14.95 -12.55 -34.77
CA ILE A 141 14.03 -13.49 -35.43
C ILE A 141 13.39 -12.84 -36.66
N MET A 142 13.08 -11.54 -36.58
CA MET A 142 12.41 -10.79 -37.64
C MET A 142 13.40 -10.26 -38.68
N LEU A 143 14.66 -10.02 -38.28
CA LEU A 143 15.69 -9.40 -39.12
C LEU A 143 17.03 -10.18 -39.06
N PRO A 144 17.09 -11.39 -39.64
CA PRO A 144 18.29 -12.24 -39.57
C PRO A 144 19.53 -11.66 -40.27
N GLN A 145 19.38 -10.61 -41.10
CA GLN A 145 20.48 -10.00 -41.87
C GLN A 145 21.20 -8.83 -41.17
N GLN A 146 20.71 -8.31 -40.05
CA GLN A 146 21.38 -7.22 -39.29
C GLN A 146 22.41 -7.74 -38.27
N ALA A 147 22.69 -9.04 -38.28
CA ALA A 147 23.26 -9.79 -37.16
C ALA A 147 24.75 -9.54 -36.81
N ASN A 148 25.41 -8.48 -37.29
CA ASN A 148 26.86 -8.39 -37.11
C ASN A 148 27.46 -6.98 -37.02
N ILE A 149 26.74 -6.01 -36.45
CA ILE A 149 27.39 -4.77 -35.98
C ILE A 149 27.74 -4.97 -34.50
N PRO A 150 29.05 -5.10 -34.14
CA PRO A 150 29.45 -5.27 -32.76
C PRO A 150 28.90 -4.14 -31.88
N ASN A 151 28.40 -4.50 -30.70
CA ASN A 151 27.89 -3.57 -29.67
C ASN A 151 26.73 -2.66 -30.13
N GLN A 152 26.08 -2.93 -31.27
CA GLN A 152 24.94 -2.13 -31.74
C GLN A 152 23.86 -2.03 -30.68
N MET A 153 23.54 -3.16 -30.02
CA MET A 153 22.52 -3.22 -28.99
C MET A 153 22.86 -2.32 -27.79
N TYR A 154 24.13 -2.36 -27.35
CA TYR A 154 24.62 -1.49 -26.29
C TYR A 154 24.42 -0.01 -26.65
N PHE A 155 24.91 0.43 -27.81
CA PHE A 155 24.82 1.84 -28.20
C PHE A 155 23.38 2.33 -28.41
N SER A 156 22.47 1.45 -28.81
CA SER A 156 21.05 1.81 -28.95
C SER A 156 20.34 1.94 -27.61
N ILE A 157 20.72 1.16 -26.59
CA ILE A 157 19.95 1.02 -25.35
C ILE A 157 20.57 1.75 -24.16
N GLU A 158 21.89 1.85 -24.07
CA GLU A 158 22.62 2.46 -22.95
C GLU A 158 22.09 3.87 -22.61
N PRO A 159 21.86 4.78 -23.57
CA PRO A 159 21.37 6.12 -23.24
C PRO A 159 20.01 6.08 -22.54
N HIS A 160 19.15 5.13 -22.92
CA HIS A 160 17.83 4.98 -22.33
C HIS A 160 17.89 4.38 -20.91
N PHE A 161 18.76 3.39 -20.69
CA PHE A 161 18.95 2.88 -19.33
C PHE A 161 19.62 3.90 -18.41
N SER A 162 20.54 4.72 -18.92
CA SER A 162 21.14 5.83 -18.16
C SER A 162 20.09 6.86 -17.74
N ILE A 163 19.17 7.23 -18.64
CA ILE A 163 18.01 8.08 -18.32
C ILE A 163 17.13 7.44 -17.24
N ILE A 164 16.78 6.16 -17.38
CA ILE A 164 16.00 5.44 -16.37
C ILE A 164 16.73 5.44 -15.02
N ALA A 165 18.04 5.19 -15.00
CA ALA A 165 18.83 5.21 -13.77
C ALA A 165 18.79 6.59 -13.08
N GLY A 166 18.86 7.68 -13.85
CA GLY A 166 18.68 9.04 -13.35
C GLY A 166 17.31 9.27 -12.71
N HIS A 167 16.23 8.89 -13.40
CA HIS A 167 14.87 9.00 -12.86
C HIS A 167 14.66 8.10 -11.63
N LEU A 168 15.23 6.89 -11.61
CA LEU A 168 15.21 6.00 -10.44
C LEU A 168 15.93 6.64 -9.25
N GLY A 169 17.05 7.33 -9.47
CA GLY A 169 17.74 8.11 -8.44
C GLY A 169 16.87 9.22 -7.86
N SER A 170 16.21 10.00 -8.72
CA SER A 170 15.25 11.04 -8.29
C SER A 170 14.07 10.45 -7.53
N LEU A 171 13.52 9.33 -8.01
CA LEU A 171 12.42 8.61 -7.34
C LEU A 171 12.86 8.14 -5.95
N ASN A 172 14.07 7.59 -5.82
CA ASN A 172 14.62 7.17 -4.54
C ASN A 172 14.70 8.35 -3.54
N GLY A 173 15.22 9.50 -3.98
CA GLY A 173 15.31 10.69 -3.14
C GLY A 173 13.95 11.22 -2.68
N LEU A 174 12.92 11.17 -3.54
CA LEU A 174 11.55 11.53 -3.14
C LEU A 174 10.98 10.55 -2.10
N LEU A 175 11.21 9.26 -2.28
CA LEU A 175 10.73 8.27 -1.32
C LEU A 175 11.42 8.38 0.03
N GLU A 176 12.74 8.59 0.06
CA GLU A 176 13.52 8.78 1.29
C GLU A 176 13.10 10.05 2.05
N SER A 177 12.89 11.16 1.34
CA SER A 177 12.41 12.40 1.97
C SER A 177 11.01 12.25 2.57
N SER A 178 10.13 11.47 1.93
CA SER A 178 8.77 11.17 2.44
C SER A 178 8.74 10.29 3.70
N ILE A 179 9.84 9.60 4.01
CA ILE A 179 9.98 8.79 5.24
C ILE A 179 10.56 9.63 6.38
N SER A 180 11.48 10.54 6.06
CA SER A 180 12.23 11.34 7.06
C SER A 180 11.41 12.48 7.68
N HIS A 181 10.33 12.91 7.04
CA HIS A 181 9.45 13.99 7.51
C HIS A 181 8.18 13.53 8.24
N HIS A 182 8.12 12.25 8.65
CA HIS A 182 7.08 11.70 9.52
C HIS A 182 7.62 11.42 10.92
#